data_AF-A0A0L0HK01-F1
#
_entry.id   AF-A0A0L0HK01-F1
#
_cell.length_a   1.000
_cell.length_b   1.000
_cell.length_c   1.000
_cell.angle_alpha   90.00
_cell.angle_beta   90.00
_cell.angle_gamma   90.00
#
_symmetry.space_group_name_H-M   'P 1'
#
loop_
_entity.id
_entity.type
_entity.pdbx_description
1 polymer ?
#
loop_
_entity_poly.entity_id
_entity_poly.type
_entity_poly.pdbx_seq_one_letter_code
_entity_poly.pdbx_strand_id
1 'polypeptide(L)'
;MNFFGSKFGKGKSKKDGTAKPLWLSQPFVEATLVNGSLRKVVALPRYVDINEWLAVNTFDFFNYVNLFYGAIAEFCTPRDCSVMNAGPSTEYTWTDGQRRTVKIPAPQYVDYVMTWIQNVLNDETVFPTKSGSEFPPNFLISIRGIFKQLFRIFAHIYHVHYDKILHVSAEGHLNTLFAHFICFAREFDLLDKKELTPLIDFVVELEQSQRI
;
A
#
# COMPACT_ATOMS: atom_id res chain seq x y z
N MET A 1 -40.40 11.96 -38.84
CA MET A 1 -39.10 11.57 -39.44
C MET A 1 -38.11 11.36 -38.30
N ASN A 2 -37.67 10.11 -38.13
CA ASN A 2 -36.57 9.71 -37.25
C ASN A 2 -35.28 10.44 -37.62
N PHE A 3 -34.38 10.72 -36.67
CA PHE A 3 -32.93 10.54 -36.80
C PHE A 3 -32.24 10.86 -35.45
N PHE A 4 -32.37 9.96 -34.47
CA PHE A 4 -31.41 9.85 -33.36
C PHE A 4 -30.73 8.50 -33.47
N GLY A 5 -29.44 8.52 -33.80
CA GLY A 5 -28.60 7.34 -33.92
C GLY A 5 -27.15 7.75 -33.88
N SER A 6 -26.59 7.92 -32.68
CA SER A 6 -25.14 7.92 -32.48
C SER A 6 -24.79 6.73 -31.59
N LYS A 7 -24.28 5.67 -32.24
CA LYS A 7 -23.68 4.50 -31.60
C LYS A 7 -22.42 4.95 -30.85
N PHE A 8 -22.43 4.88 -29.52
CA PHE A 8 -21.20 4.79 -28.75
C PHE A 8 -20.53 3.44 -29.07
N GLY A 9 -19.46 3.49 -29.86
CA GLY A 9 -18.58 2.37 -30.09
C GLY A 9 -17.91 1.95 -28.79
N LYS A 10 -18.24 0.75 -28.29
CA LYS A 10 -17.44 0.05 -27.27
C LYS A 10 -16.07 -0.25 -27.87
N GLY A 11 -15.07 0.57 -27.53
CA GLY A 11 -13.67 0.20 -27.66
C GLY A 11 -13.39 -0.97 -26.72
N LYS A 12 -13.51 -2.21 -27.23
CA LYS A 12 -12.98 -3.38 -26.56
C LYS A 12 -11.46 -3.28 -26.61
N SER A 13 -10.86 -2.80 -25.52
CA SER A 13 -9.45 -3.11 -25.25
C SER A 13 -9.33 -4.63 -25.18
N LYS A 14 -8.52 -5.21 -26.06
CA LYS A 14 -8.15 -6.63 -26.01
C LYS A 14 -7.45 -6.87 -24.67
N LYS A 15 -8.17 -7.41 -23.68
CA LYS A 15 -7.53 -8.04 -22.51
C LYS A 15 -6.83 -9.28 -23.04
N ASP A 16 -5.50 -9.19 -23.09
CA ASP A 16 -4.66 -10.37 -23.23
C ASP A 16 -5.02 -11.36 -22.12
N GLY A 17 -5.04 -12.66 -22.44
CA GLY A 17 -5.64 -13.72 -21.63
C GLY A 17 -4.90 -14.08 -20.34
N THR A 18 -4.49 -13.11 -19.53
CA THR A 18 -3.97 -13.36 -18.19
C THR A 18 -5.12 -13.65 -17.23
N ALA A 19 -5.07 -14.81 -16.58
CA ALA A 19 -6.02 -15.17 -15.54
C ALA A 19 -6.05 -14.09 -14.44
N LYS A 20 -7.23 -13.79 -13.88
CA LYS A 20 -7.38 -12.85 -12.76
C LYS A 20 -6.44 -13.30 -11.63
N PRO A 21 -5.65 -12.39 -11.02
CA PRO A 21 -4.75 -12.78 -9.94
C PRO A 21 -5.53 -13.33 -8.74
N LEU A 22 -4.87 -14.16 -7.93
CA LEU A 22 -5.51 -14.87 -6.81
C LEU A 22 -6.18 -13.92 -5.82
N TRP A 23 -5.52 -12.82 -5.45
CA TRP A 23 -6.03 -11.81 -4.51
C TRP A 23 -7.26 -11.05 -5.01
N LEU A 24 -7.54 -11.07 -6.32
CA LEU A 24 -8.79 -10.54 -6.88
C LEU A 24 -9.84 -11.63 -7.13
N SER A 25 -9.52 -12.90 -6.90
CA SER A 25 -10.40 -14.02 -7.19
C SER A 25 -11.16 -14.45 -5.95
N GLN A 26 -12.37 -14.99 -6.13
CA GLN A 26 -13.15 -15.58 -5.04
C GLN A 26 -12.49 -16.90 -4.57
N PRO A 27 -12.49 -17.22 -3.26
CA PRO A 27 -13.08 -16.44 -2.15
C PRO A 27 -12.15 -15.36 -1.56
N PHE A 28 -10.91 -15.27 -2.05
CA PHE A 28 -9.83 -14.48 -1.43
C PHE A 28 -10.05 -12.97 -1.43
N VAL A 29 -10.74 -12.45 -2.46
CA VAL A 29 -11.05 -11.02 -2.57
C VAL A 29 -11.97 -10.51 -1.45
N GLU A 30 -12.81 -11.39 -0.86
CA GLU A 30 -13.72 -11.03 0.22
C GLU A 30 -13.16 -11.35 1.62
N ALA A 31 -12.07 -12.11 1.70
CA ALA A 31 -11.45 -12.51 2.96
C ALA A 31 -11.01 -11.27 3.75
N THR A 32 -11.67 -11.00 4.87
CA THR A 32 -11.38 -9.88 5.78
C THR A 32 -11.84 -10.28 7.18
N LEU A 33 -11.20 -9.74 8.22
CA LEU A 33 -11.52 -10.05 9.61
C LEU A 33 -12.73 -9.28 10.12
N VAL A 34 -12.93 -8.06 9.62
CA VAL A 34 -13.92 -7.11 10.17
C VAL A 34 -15.00 -6.84 9.15
N ASN A 35 -16.24 -7.22 9.47
CA ASN A 35 -17.42 -6.87 8.69
C ASN A 35 -17.80 -5.40 8.89
N GLY A 36 -17.88 -4.64 7.80
CA GLY A 36 -18.23 -3.21 7.80
C GLY A 36 -17.09 -2.29 7.36
N SER A 37 -17.39 -0.99 7.31
CA SER A 37 -16.47 0.02 6.82
C SER A 37 -15.49 0.49 7.91
N LEU A 38 -14.21 0.55 7.57
CA LEU A 38 -13.17 1.05 8.48
C LEU A 38 -13.08 2.59 8.53
N ARG A 39 -13.89 3.31 7.76
CA ARG A 39 -13.89 4.79 7.71
C ARG A 39 -14.03 5.45 9.08
N LYS A 40 -14.85 4.88 9.97
CA LYS A 40 -15.03 5.43 11.33
C LYS A 40 -13.83 5.21 12.23
N VAL A 41 -13.02 4.19 11.95
CA VAL A 41 -11.84 3.84 12.75
C VAL A 41 -10.68 4.79 12.46
N VAL A 42 -10.59 5.30 11.23
CA VAL A 42 -9.49 6.18 10.80
C VAL A 42 -9.75 7.67 11.07
N ALA A 43 -11.00 8.03 11.38
CA ALA A 43 -11.41 9.41 11.59
C ALA A 43 -10.61 10.05 12.75
N LEU A 44 -10.15 11.29 12.53
CA LEU A 44 -9.43 12.05 13.57
C LEU A 44 -10.32 12.22 14.81
N PRO A 45 -9.92 11.71 15.99
CA PRO A 45 -10.70 11.90 17.20
C PRO A 45 -10.78 13.38 17.59
N ARG A 46 -11.91 13.77 18.19
CA ARG A 46 -12.11 15.17 18.60
C ARG A 46 -11.03 15.59 19.58
N TYR A 47 -10.46 16.78 19.37
CA TYR A 47 -9.41 17.39 20.20
C TYR A 47 -8.04 16.72 20.14
N VAL A 48 -7.84 15.70 19.31
CA VAL A 48 -6.52 15.11 19.07
C VAL A 48 -5.80 15.93 17.99
N ASP A 49 -4.51 16.17 18.21
CA ASP A 49 -3.65 16.81 17.22
C ASP A 49 -3.51 15.91 15.98
N ILE A 50 -3.60 16.52 14.80
CA ILE A 50 -3.55 15.77 13.54
C ILE A 50 -2.20 15.10 13.32
N ASN A 51 -1.08 15.73 13.71
CA ASN A 51 0.24 15.17 13.50
C ASN A 51 0.51 14.02 14.46
N GLU A 52 0.04 14.11 15.70
CA GLU A 52 0.06 12.97 16.64
C GLU A 52 -0.73 11.77 16.09
N TRP A 53 -1.92 12.02 15.56
CA TRP A 53 -2.75 10.98 14.96
C TRP A 53 -2.11 10.34 13.73
N LEU A 54 -1.50 11.16 12.86
CA LEU A 54 -0.72 10.66 11.72
C LEU A 54 0.50 9.87 12.18
N ALA A 55 1.23 10.35 13.18
CA ALA A 55 2.46 9.73 13.68
C ALA A 55 2.21 8.32 14.21
N VAL A 56 1.26 8.18 15.14
CA VAL A 56 0.95 6.89 15.77
C VAL A 56 0.48 5.85 14.74
N ASN A 57 -0.41 6.24 13.82
CA ASN A 57 -0.92 5.32 12.80
C ASN A 57 0.17 4.96 11.76
N THR A 58 1.03 5.92 11.39
CA THR A 58 2.17 5.65 10.49
C THR A 58 3.11 4.62 11.10
N PHE A 59 3.43 4.76 12.40
CA PHE A 59 4.26 3.81 13.13
C PHE A 59 3.64 2.41 13.15
N ASP A 60 2.33 2.32 13.43
CA ASP A 60 1.58 1.06 13.42
C ASP A 60 1.58 0.40 12.03
N PHE A 61 1.27 1.15 10.95
CA PHE A 61 1.30 0.62 9.59
C PHE A 61 2.69 0.12 9.21
N PHE A 62 3.75 0.85 9.57
CA PHE A 62 5.12 0.40 9.35
C PHE A 62 5.38 -0.95 10.03
N ASN A 63 5.04 -1.09 11.32
CA ASN A 63 5.24 -2.33 12.07
C ASN A 63 4.45 -3.50 11.48
N TYR A 64 3.18 -3.29 11.12
CA TYR A 64 2.36 -4.35 10.55
C TYR A 64 2.86 -4.78 9.16
N VAL A 65 3.22 -3.83 8.28
CA VAL A 65 3.79 -4.17 6.97
C VAL A 65 5.14 -4.89 7.13
N ASN A 66 5.97 -4.46 8.06
CA ASN A 66 7.24 -5.12 8.37
C ASN A 66 7.04 -6.55 8.87
N LEU A 67 6.04 -6.77 9.72
CA LEU A 67 5.67 -8.11 10.19
C LEU A 67 5.21 -9.01 9.03
N PHE A 68 4.32 -8.52 8.17
CA PHE A 68 3.85 -9.29 7.00
C PHE A 68 4.97 -9.61 6.02
N TYR A 69 5.84 -8.64 5.73
CA TYR A 69 6.99 -8.90 4.87
C TYR A 69 7.97 -9.88 5.52
N GLY A 70 8.25 -9.74 6.81
CA GLY A 70 9.11 -10.65 7.57
C GLY A 70 8.65 -12.11 7.50
N ALA A 71 7.34 -12.34 7.50
CA ALA A 71 6.75 -13.69 7.37
C ALA A 71 6.97 -14.34 5.99
N ILE A 72 7.27 -13.57 4.95
CA ILE A 72 7.50 -14.07 3.58
C ILE A 72 8.91 -13.80 3.06
N ALA A 73 9.77 -13.16 3.85
CA ALA A 73 11.08 -12.67 3.43
C ALA A 73 12.00 -13.79 2.92
N GLU A 74 11.90 -15.00 3.48
CA GLU A 74 12.69 -16.16 3.02
C GLU A 74 12.37 -16.59 1.58
N PHE A 75 11.17 -16.28 1.07
CA PHE A 75 10.73 -16.58 -0.29
C PHE A 75 11.01 -15.43 -1.27
N CYS A 76 11.33 -14.24 -0.76
CA CYS A 76 11.68 -13.09 -1.57
C CYS A 76 13.20 -13.06 -1.78
N THR A 77 13.70 -13.85 -2.74
CA THR A 77 15.14 -13.95 -2.99
C THR A 77 15.59 -13.09 -4.17
N PRO A 78 16.87 -12.69 -4.27
CA PRO A 78 17.37 -12.00 -5.47
C PRO A 78 17.26 -12.82 -6.75
N ARG A 79 17.09 -14.14 -6.64
CA ARG A 79 16.90 -15.04 -7.78
C ARG A 79 15.46 -14.99 -8.28
N ASP A 80 14.50 -15.10 -7.37
CA ASP A 80 13.07 -15.15 -7.71
C ASP A 80 12.49 -13.75 -7.95
N CYS A 81 13.08 -12.74 -7.28
CA CYS A 81 12.67 -11.35 -7.32
C CYS A 81 13.87 -10.44 -7.65
N SER A 82 14.44 -10.64 -8.84
CA SER A 82 15.62 -9.91 -9.34
C SER A 82 15.39 -8.41 -9.55
N VAL A 83 14.12 -7.98 -9.62
CA VAL A 83 13.69 -6.58 -9.65
C VAL A 83 12.50 -6.36 -8.72
N MET A 84 12.45 -5.21 -8.06
CA MET A 84 11.27 -4.78 -7.30
C MET A 84 10.12 -4.44 -8.25
N ASN A 85 9.05 -5.21 -8.23
CA ASN A 85 7.90 -5.03 -9.11
C ASN A 85 6.57 -5.32 -8.40
N ALA A 86 5.48 -4.81 -8.98
CA ALA A 86 4.10 -5.05 -8.56
C ALA A 86 3.29 -5.56 -9.76
N GLY A 87 3.70 -6.72 -10.27
CA GLY A 87 3.11 -7.34 -11.44
C GLY A 87 3.79 -6.92 -12.75
N PRO A 88 3.32 -7.43 -13.91
CA PRO A 88 4.03 -7.31 -15.18
C PRO A 88 4.22 -5.87 -15.69
N SER A 89 3.36 -4.95 -15.27
CA SER A 89 3.30 -3.58 -15.79
C SER A 89 3.92 -2.53 -14.86
N THR A 90 4.42 -2.92 -13.69
CA THR A 90 4.91 -1.95 -12.70
C THR A 90 6.22 -2.43 -12.09
N GLU A 91 7.29 -1.72 -12.42
CA GLU A 91 8.62 -1.90 -11.84
C GLU A 91 8.99 -0.66 -11.02
N TYR A 92 9.60 -0.86 -9.86
CA TYR A 92 10.06 0.20 -8.97
C TYR A 92 11.58 0.27 -8.97
N THR A 93 12.09 1.51 -8.98
CA THR A 93 13.51 1.80 -8.91
C THR A 93 13.85 2.52 -7.61
N TRP A 94 15.09 2.38 -7.18
CA TRP A 94 15.63 3.07 -6.00
C TRP A 94 16.50 4.25 -6.41
N THR A 95 16.50 5.32 -5.62
CA THR A 95 17.40 6.45 -5.83
C THR A 95 18.54 6.37 -4.81
N ASP A 96 19.78 6.18 -5.29
CA ASP A 96 20.96 6.07 -4.44
C ASP A 96 21.37 7.44 -3.84
N GLY A 97 22.36 7.43 -2.94
CA GLY A 97 22.90 8.67 -2.33
C GLY A 97 23.54 9.64 -3.34
N GLN A 98 23.83 9.20 -4.56
CA GLN A 98 24.33 10.02 -5.67
C GLN A 98 23.19 10.51 -6.58
N ARG A 99 21.93 10.36 -6.16
CA ARG A 99 20.71 10.71 -6.92
C ARG A 99 20.56 9.94 -8.23
N ARG A 100 21.20 8.78 -8.37
CA ARG A 100 21.04 7.91 -9.53
C ARG A 100 19.92 6.92 -9.29
N THR A 101 19.13 6.68 -10.33
CA THR A 101 18.04 5.71 -10.29
C THR A 101 18.57 4.34 -10.70
N VAL A 102 18.50 3.37 -9.80
CA VAL A 102 19.02 2.02 -9.97
C VAL A 102 17.92 0.98 -9.83
N LYS A 103 18.03 -0.10 -10.60
CA LYS A 103 17.23 -1.32 -10.43
C LYS A 103 17.95 -2.21 -9.44
N ILE A 104 17.24 -2.62 -8.40
CA ILE A 104 17.75 -3.54 -7.38
C ILE A 104 16.74 -4.67 -7.15
N PRO A 105 17.19 -5.84 -6.69
CA PRO A 105 16.31 -6.93 -6.30
C PRO A 105 15.27 -6.50 -5.27
N ALA A 106 14.08 -7.10 -5.32
CA ALA A 106 12.99 -6.80 -4.40
C ALA A 106 13.38 -6.92 -2.91
N PRO A 107 14.09 -7.98 -2.44
CA PRO A 107 14.48 -8.03 -1.03
C PRO A 107 15.42 -6.91 -0.61
N GLN A 108 16.35 -6.51 -1.48
CA GLN A 108 17.23 -5.38 -1.22
C GLN A 108 16.46 -4.06 -1.20
N TYR A 109 15.48 -3.91 -2.10
CA TYR A 109 14.60 -2.74 -2.11
C TYR A 109 13.81 -2.61 -0.82
N VAL A 110 13.20 -3.70 -0.35
CA VAL A 110 12.41 -3.68 0.90
C VAL A 110 13.30 -3.38 2.10
N ASP A 111 14.49 -3.97 2.18
CA ASP A 111 15.47 -3.67 3.24
C ASP A 111 15.82 -2.17 3.28
N TYR A 112 16.10 -1.56 2.13
CA TYR A 112 16.40 -0.13 2.04
C TYR A 112 15.21 0.74 2.43
N VAL A 113 14.00 0.37 2.02
CA VAL A 113 12.78 1.07 2.44
C VAL A 113 12.56 0.97 3.94
N MET A 114 12.61 -0.23 4.52
CA MET A 114 12.35 -0.44 5.94
C MET A 114 13.39 0.28 6.80
N THR A 115 14.66 0.20 6.42
CA THR A 115 15.73 0.95 7.07
C THR A 115 15.53 2.46 6.97
N TRP A 116 15.14 2.96 5.79
CA TRP A 116 14.87 4.39 5.59
C TRP A 116 13.69 4.87 6.45
N ILE A 117 12.56 4.15 6.44
CA ILE A 117 11.39 4.50 7.25
C ILE A 117 11.76 4.47 8.74
N GLN A 118 12.44 3.42 9.21
CA GLN A 118 12.87 3.29 10.60
C GLN A 118 13.75 4.47 11.03
N ASN A 119 14.70 4.91 10.19
CA ASN A 119 15.53 6.07 10.48
C ASN A 119 14.72 7.35 10.58
N VAL A 120 13.72 7.55 9.70
CA VAL A 120 12.82 8.69 9.77
C VAL A 120 11.96 8.66 11.04
N LEU A 121 11.42 7.50 11.42
CA LEU A 121 10.63 7.32 12.64
C LEU A 121 11.45 7.53 13.92
N ASN A 122 12.76 7.26 13.88
CA ASN A 122 13.67 7.43 15.02
C ASN A 122 14.27 8.86 15.11
N ASP A 123 14.10 9.68 14.08
CA ASP A 123 14.61 11.05 14.07
C ASP A 123 13.68 11.95 14.89
N GLU A 124 14.11 12.34 16.10
CA GLU A 124 13.34 13.23 16.99
C GLU A 124 13.05 14.61 16.38
N THR A 125 13.73 15.00 15.30
CA THR A 125 13.42 16.25 14.58
C THR A 125 12.23 16.11 13.62
N VAL A 126 11.87 14.86 13.27
CA VAL A 126 10.72 14.54 12.43
C VAL A 126 9.57 13.95 13.25
N PHE A 127 9.88 13.01 14.14
CA PHE A 127 8.96 12.36 15.07
C PHE A 127 9.35 12.71 16.52
N PRO A 128 8.96 13.90 17.02
CA PRO A 128 9.27 14.31 18.38
C PRO A 128 8.62 13.36 19.41
N THR A 129 9.40 12.94 20.40
CA THR A 129 8.96 12.04 21.49
C THR A 129 8.83 12.75 22.84
N LYS A 130 9.35 13.98 22.94
CA LYS A 130 9.35 14.79 24.16
C LYS A 130 8.09 15.64 24.22
N SER A 131 7.42 15.64 25.37
CA SER A 131 6.24 16.49 25.58
C SER A 131 6.58 17.97 25.38
N GLY A 132 5.76 18.66 24.59
CA GLY A 132 5.93 20.08 24.27
C GLY A 132 6.84 20.36 23.06
N SER A 133 7.43 19.33 22.45
CA SER A 133 8.08 19.47 21.14
C SER A 133 7.03 19.49 20.02
N GLU A 134 7.23 20.36 19.03
CA GLU A 134 6.33 20.48 17.88
C GLU A 134 6.83 19.65 16.70
N PHE A 135 5.90 19.10 15.91
CA PHE A 135 6.21 18.47 14.63
C PHE A 135 6.75 19.50 13.63
N PRO A 136 7.65 19.11 12.71
CA PRO A 136 8.18 20.05 11.74
C PRO A 136 7.10 20.48 10.73
N PRO A 137 7.19 21.69 10.13
CA PRO A 137 6.18 22.20 9.19
C PRO A 137 5.94 21.30 7.96
N ASN A 138 6.93 20.50 7.58
CA ASN A 138 6.89 19.57 6.45
C ASN A 138 6.55 18.12 6.85
N PHE A 139 6.06 17.89 8.07
CA PHE A 139 5.77 16.54 8.57
C PHE A 139 4.88 15.71 7.64
N LEU A 140 3.81 16.32 7.09
CA LEU A 140 2.91 15.65 6.14
C LEU A 140 3.63 15.13 4.89
N ILE A 141 4.69 15.82 4.42
CA ILE A 141 5.49 15.38 3.28
C ILE A 141 6.25 14.08 3.63
N SER A 142 6.79 14.01 4.86
CA SER A 142 7.44 12.79 5.37
C SER A 142 6.44 11.64 5.44
N ILE A 143 5.23 11.88 5.97
CA ILE A 143 4.16 10.87 6.04
C ILE A 143 3.78 10.37 4.64
N ARG A 144 3.54 11.26 3.66
CA ARG A 144 3.25 10.87 2.27
C ARG A 144 4.38 10.02 1.67
N GLY A 145 5.64 10.38 1.96
CA GLY A 145 6.81 9.62 1.55
C GLY A 145 6.81 8.19 2.12
N ILE A 146 6.50 8.04 3.40
CA ILE A 146 6.41 6.73 4.08
C ILE A 146 5.26 5.90 3.49
N PHE A 147 4.06 6.47 3.39
CA PHE A 147 2.88 5.78 2.84
C PHE A 147 3.12 5.28 1.41
N LYS A 148 3.74 6.10 0.57
CA LYS A 148 4.11 5.71 -0.79
C LYS A 148 5.00 4.47 -0.81
N GLN A 149 6.00 4.40 0.07
CA GLN A 149 6.92 3.27 0.12
C GLN A 149 6.25 2.00 0.69
N LEU A 150 5.46 2.14 1.76
CA LEU A 150 4.68 1.03 2.32
C LEU A 150 3.70 0.46 1.29
N PHE A 151 3.04 1.31 0.49
CA PHE A 151 2.16 0.86 -0.59
C PHE A 151 2.89 -0.01 -1.62
N ARG A 152 4.14 0.32 -1.99
CA ARG A 152 4.94 -0.50 -2.92
C ARG A 152 5.20 -1.90 -2.37
N ILE A 153 5.38 -2.02 -1.06
CA ILE A 153 5.58 -3.30 -0.38
C ILE A 153 4.29 -4.12 -0.38
N PHE A 154 3.13 -3.50 -0.07
CA PHE A 154 1.84 -4.17 -0.26
C PHE A 154 1.67 -4.69 -1.68
N ALA A 155 1.90 -3.83 -2.68
CA ALA A 155 1.75 -4.19 -4.08
C ALA A 155 2.65 -5.36 -4.49
N HIS A 156 3.89 -5.38 -3.99
CA HIS A 156 4.79 -6.51 -4.20
C HIS A 156 4.27 -7.81 -3.53
N ILE A 157 3.83 -7.74 -2.26
CA ILE A 157 3.29 -8.90 -1.54
C ILE A 157 2.08 -9.48 -2.29
N TYR A 158 1.11 -8.65 -2.70
CA TYR A 158 -0.08 -9.10 -3.43
C TYR A 158 0.27 -9.72 -4.80
N HIS A 159 1.14 -9.08 -5.58
CA HIS A 159 1.44 -9.57 -6.94
C HIS A 159 2.37 -10.77 -6.97
N VAL A 160 3.31 -10.88 -6.03
CA VAL A 160 4.42 -11.84 -6.12
C VAL A 160 4.35 -12.94 -5.07
N HIS A 161 3.86 -12.63 -3.87
CA HIS A 161 3.95 -13.53 -2.70
C HIS A 161 2.61 -13.89 -2.06
N TYR A 162 1.49 -13.61 -2.74
CA TYR A 162 0.17 -13.87 -2.18
C TYR A 162 -0.11 -15.36 -1.94
N ASP A 163 0.48 -16.24 -2.75
CA ASP A 163 0.44 -17.69 -2.52
C ASP A 163 1.03 -18.06 -1.15
N LYS A 164 2.13 -17.40 -0.73
CA LYS A 164 2.74 -17.62 0.60
C LYS A 164 1.83 -17.13 1.72
N ILE A 165 1.13 -16.02 1.51
CA ILE A 165 0.13 -15.51 2.46
C ILE A 165 -1.02 -16.51 2.64
N LEU A 166 -1.48 -17.15 1.56
CA LEU A 166 -2.49 -18.20 1.63
C LEU A 166 -2.01 -19.45 2.37
N HIS A 167 -0.74 -19.84 2.19
CA HIS A 167 -0.16 -20.99 2.89
C HIS A 167 -0.13 -20.82 4.41
N VAL A 168 -0.04 -19.59 4.91
CA VAL A 168 -0.13 -19.27 6.34
C VAL A 168 -1.52 -18.81 6.78
N SER A 169 -2.52 -18.88 5.90
CA SER A 169 -3.92 -18.48 6.15
C SER A 169 -4.07 -17.06 6.69
N ALA A 170 -3.22 -16.13 6.20
CA ALA A 170 -3.18 -14.75 6.67
C ALA A 170 -3.82 -13.76 5.70
N GLU A 171 -4.49 -14.21 4.64
CA GLU A 171 -5.09 -13.36 3.61
C GLU A 171 -6.14 -12.42 4.19
N GLY A 172 -6.99 -12.89 5.11
CA GLY A 172 -7.97 -12.04 5.78
C GLY A 172 -7.33 -10.92 6.60
N HIS A 173 -6.18 -11.21 7.22
CA HIS A 173 -5.42 -10.23 8.00
C HIS A 173 -4.77 -9.19 7.07
N LEU A 174 -4.12 -9.64 5.99
CA LEU A 174 -3.48 -8.76 5.02
C LEU A 174 -4.50 -7.84 4.33
N ASN A 175 -5.64 -8.39 3.90
CA ASN A 175 -6.71 -7.64 3.27
C ASN A 175 -7.32 -6.60 4.22
N THR A 176 -7.51 -6.95 5.49
CA THR A 176 -8.02 -6.00 6.51
C THR A 176 -7.03 -4.88 6.78
N LEU A 177 -5.74 -5.20 6.89
CA LEU A 177 -4.68 -4.20 7.05
C LEU A 177 -4.61 -3.28 5.83
N PHE A 178 -4.69 -3.83 4.61
CA PHE A 178 -4.68 -3.03 3.39
C PHE A 178 -5.92 -2.13 3.28
N ALA A 179 -7.11 -2.63 3.62
CA ALA A 179 -8.33 -1.82 3.68
C ALA A 179 -8.20 -0.68 4.70
N HIS A 180 -7.64 -0.97 5.90
CA HIS A 180 -7.36 0.05 6.91
C HIS A 180 -6.40 1.12 6.39
N PHE A 181 -5.31 0.69 5.76
CA PHE A 181 -4.29 1.55 5.17
C PHE A 181 -4.87 2.48 4.09
N ILE A 182 -5.72 1.96 3.19
CA ILE A 182 -6.36 2.75 2.13
C ILE A 182 -7.40 3.73 2.71
N CYS A 183 -8.19 3.32 3.69
CA CYS A 183 -9.09 4.23 4.41
C CYS A 183 -8.33 5.41 5.02
N PHE A 184 -7.24 5.11 5.74
CA PHE A 184 -6.44 6.13 6.41
C PHE A 184 -5.75 7.06 5.39
N ALA A 185 -5.17 6.48 4.32
CA ALA A 185 -4.55 7.25 3.26
C ALA A 185 -5.54 8.17 2.53
N ARG A 186 -6.82 7.78 2.41
CA ARG A 186 -7.85 8.64 1.80
C ARG A 186 -8.31 9.76 2.71
N GLU A 187 -8.53 9.45 3.99
CA GLU A 187 -8.99 10.43 4.99
C GLU A 187 -8.04 11.63 5.08
N PHE A 188 -6.73 11.38 4.98
CA PHE A 188 -5.70 12.41 5.13
C PHE A 188 -4.93 12.74 3.84
N ASP A 189 -5.44 12.33 2.67
CA ASP A 189 -4.81 12.55 1.35
C ASP A 189 -3.32 12.16 1.32
N LEU A 190 -2.99 10.93 1.71
CA LEU A 190 -1.59 10.49 1.86
C LEU A 190 -1.02 9.81 0.59
N LEU A 191 -1.87 9.43 -0.36
CA LEU A 191 -1.50 8.73 -1.59
C LEU A 191 -2.21 9.30 -2.81
N ASP A 192 -1.45 9.53 -3.88
CA ASP A 192 -2.03 9.98 -5.14
C ASP A 192 -2.70 8.79 -5.88
N LYS A 193 -3.77 9.04 -6.63
CA LYS A 193 -4.45 8.01 -7.45
C LYS A 193 -3.51 7.23 -8.37
N LYS A 194 -2.50 7.90 -8.94
CA LYS A 194 -1.49 7.28 -9.81
C LYS A 194 -0.65 6.23 -9.09
N GLU A 195 -0.44 6.39 -7.79
CA GLU A 195 0.35 5.47 -6.97
C GLU A 195 -0.44 4.19 -6.69
N LEU A 196 -1.78 4.29 -6.61
CA LEU A 196 -2.68 3.16 -6.40
C LEU A 196 -2.83 2.24 -7.61
N THR A 197 -2.40 2.67 -8.81
CA THR A 197 -2.56 1.93 -10.09
C THR A 197 -2.30 0.42 -9.96
N PRO A 198 -1.24 -0.07 -9.30
CA PRO A 198 -0.92 -1.50 -9.25
C PRO A 198 -1.96 -2.36 -8.51
N LEU A 199 -2.74 -1.77 -7.60
CA LEU A 199 -3.78 -2.44 -6.82
C LEU A 199 -5.15 -1.78 -6.98
N ILE A 200 -5.33 -0.94 -8.01
CA ILE A 200 -6.55 -0.13 -8.16
C ILE A 200 -7.80 -1.00 -8.28
N ASP A 201 -7.70 -2.13 -8.96
CA ASP A 201 -8.81 -3.08 -9.10
C ASP A 201 -9.25 -3.63 -7.74
N PHE A 202 -8.32 -3.90 -6.81
CA PHE A 202 -8.69 -4.37 -5.46
C PHE A 202 -9.28 -3.25 -4.61
N VAL A 203 -8.74 -2.03 -4.75
CA VAL A 203 -9.34 -0.85 -4.11
C VAL A 203 -10.79 -0.66 -4.56
N VAL A 204 -11.10 -0.84 -5.85
CA VAL A 204 -12.46 -0.76 -6.37
C VAL A 204 -13.36 -1.88 -5.81
N GLU A 205 -12.86 -3.11 -5.69
CA GLU A 205 -13.63 -4.22 -5.08
C GLU A 205 -13.93 -3.94 -3.59
N LEU A 206 -12.98 -3.38 -2.84
CA LEU A 206 -13.16 -2.99 -1.44
C LEU A 206 -14.21 -1.87 -1.28
N GLU A 207 -14.27 -0.92 -2.22
CA GLU A 207 -15.31 0.12 -2.26
C GLU A 207 -16.70 -0.47 -2.54
N GLN A 208 -16.79 -1.34 -3.54
CA GLN A 208 -18.06 -2.01 -3.90
C GLN A 208 -18.59 -2.86 -2.75
N SER A 209 -17.68 -3.48 -2.00
CA SER A 209 -17.98 -4.27 -0.80
C SER A 209 -18.20 -3.42 0.46
N GLN A 210 -18.21 -2.09 0.35
CA GLN A 210 -18.39 -1.12 1.45
C GLN A 210 -17.39 -1.29 2.62
N ARG A 211 -16.18 -1.81 2.34
CA ARG A 211 -15.12 -1.98 3.34
C ARG A 211 -14.31 -0.71 3.54
N ILE A 212 -14.20 0.11 2.48
CA ILE A 212 -13.46 1.38 2.48
C ILE A 212 -14.27 2.55 1.95
#